data_AF-A0A381UXQ0-F1
#
_entry.id   AF-A0A381UXQ0-F1
#
_cell.length_a   1.000
_cell.length_b   1.000
_cell.length_c   1.000
_cell.angle_alpha   90.00
_cell.angle_beta   90.00
_cell.angle_gamma   90.00
#
_symmetry.space_group_name_H-M   'P 1'
#
loop_
_entity.id
_entity.type
_entity.pdbx_description
1 polymer ?
#
loop_
_entity_poly.entity_id
_entity_poly.type
_entity_poly.pdbx_seq_one_letter_code
_entity_poly.pdbx_strand_id
1 'polypeptide(L)'
;MAKWNKTTFISSIKENCEPRVQTTILDLIRFAESNADQVSWGRGEGYGTMTFKCKSDDYGIIPLFHITTNGQIKFQLNYLRQKCRKKEILRDYQLKLESNFMMDFGESYYPSDIYHLMGEMFTIRTEVDKFVQTIQNIAHRLRQ
;
A
#
# COMPACT_ATOMS: atom_id res chain seq x y z
N MET A 1 20.38 -9.58 -11.38
CA MET A 1 19.62 -8.76 -10.41
C MET A 1 19.02 -9.67 -9.35
N ALA A 2 19.38 -9.46 -8.08
CA ALA A 2 18.81 -10.23 -6.98
C ALA A 2 17.30 -9.93 -6.85
N LYS A 3 16.49 -10.98 -6.72
CA LYS A 3 15.07 -10.85 -6.40
C LYS A 3 14.95 -10.55 -4.91
N TRP A 4 14.22 -9.51 -4.53
CA TRP A 4 13.94 -9.25 -3.13
C TRP A 4 13.07 -10.36 -2.56
N ASN A 5 13.28 -10.67 -1.28
CA ASN A 5 12.41 -11.55 -0.52
C ASN A 5 12.19 -10.93 0.86
N LYS A 6 11.29 -11.50 1.65
CA LYS A 6 10.96 -10.99 2.99
C LYS A 6 12.20 -10.79 3.85
N THR A 7 13.11 -11.75 3.87
CA THR A 7 14.31 -11.70 4.72
C THR A 7 15.22 -10.55 4.33
N THR A 8 15.55 -10.42 3.03
CA THR A 8 16.42 -9.33 2.55
C THR A 8 15.74 -7.97 2.68
N PHE A 9 14.43 -7.90 2.49
CA PHE A 9 13.64 -6.69 2.68
C PHE A 9 13.64 -6.24 4.15
N ILE A 10 13.42 -7.17 5.09
CA ILE A 10 13.42 -6.88 6.53
C ILE A 10 14.81 -6.48 7.04
N SER A 11 15.88 -7.06 6.49
CA SER A 11 17.24 -6.59 6.81
C SER A 11 17.43 -5.14 6.37
N SER A 12 17.07 -4.84 5.12
CA SER A 12 17.27 -3.51 4.53
C SER A 12 16.47 -2.42 5.24
N ILE A 13 15.23 -2.69 5.69
CA ILE A 13 14.46 -1.67 6.44
C ILE A 13 15.09 -1.37 7.81
N LYS A 14 15.73 -2.36 8.45
CA LYS A 14 16.38 -2.17 9.76
C LYS A 14 17.61 -1.27 9.66
N GLU A 15 18.28 -1.32 8.50
CA GLU A 15 19.45 -0.51 8.19
C GLU A 15 19.06 0.91 7.74
N ASN A 16 17.98 1.06 6.97
CA ASN A 16 17.69 2.29 6.24
C ASN A 16 16.56 3.16 6.82
N CYS A 17 15.71 2.62 7.71
CA CYS A 17 14.54 3.34 8.23
C CYS A 17 14.69 3.66 9.72
N GLU A 18 14.01 4.71 10.20
CA GLU A 18 13.89 4.97 11.64
C GLU A 18 12.99 3.92 12.34
N PRO A 19 13.15 3.65 13.65
CA PRO A 19 12.45 2.58 14.36
C PRO A 19 10.91 2.60 14.23
N ARG A 20 10.31 3.80 14.21
CA ARG A 20 8.86 3.96 14.03
C ARG A 20 8.42 3.51 12.64
N VAL A 21 9.10 3.97 11.59
CA VAL A 21 8.84 3.55 10.20
C VAL A 21 9.08 2.05 10.03
N GLN A 22 10.15 1.51 10.61
CA GLN A 22 10.39 0.06 10.63
C GLN A 22 9.20 -0.71 11.20
N THR A 23 8.68 -0.26 12.35
CA THR A 23 7.53 -0.89 13.01
C THR A 23 6.30 -0.87 12.12
N THR A 24 5.97 0.28 11.53
CA THR A 24 4.84 0.41 10.60
C THR A 24 5.00 -0.51 9.38
N ILE A 25 6.19 -0.57 8.78
CA ILE A 25 6.48 -1.47 7.66
C ILE A 25 6.28 -2.93 8.04
N LEU A 26 6.80 -3.36 9.20
CA LEU A 26 6.68 -4.72 9.68
C LEU A 26 5.22 -5.11 9.92
N ASP A 27 4.42 -4.19 10.45
CA ASP A 27 3.00 -4.39 10.65
C ASP A 27 2.24 -4.50 9.32
N LEU A 28 2.55 -3.64 8.33
CA LEU A 28 1.97 -3.75 7.00
C LEU A 28 2.40 -5.03 6.26
N ILE A 29 3.62 -5.53 6.49
CA ILE A 29 4.06 -6.84 5.97
C ILE A 29 3.24 -7.97 6.59
N ARG A 30 3.11 -8.01 7.92
CA ARG A 30 2.31 -9.04 8.62
C ARG A 30 0.84 -9.01 8.18
N PHE A 31 0.30 -7.80 8.04
CA PHE A 31 -1.04 -7.57 7.50
C PHE A 31 -1.17 -8.15 6.08
N ALA A 32 -0.24 -7.81 5.19
CA ALA A 32 -0.25 -8.28 3.80
C ALA A 32 -0.17 -9.80 3.71
N GLU A 33 0.70 -10.45 4.49
CA GLU A 33 0.81 -11.91 4.51
C GLU A 33 -0.48 -12.61 4.93
N SER A 34 -1.29 -11.97 5.77
CA SER A 34 -2.52 -12.56 6.29
C SER A 34 -3.76 -12.24 5.44
N ASN A 35 -3.73 -11.17 4.65
CA ASN A 35 -4.94 -10.61 4.02
C ASN A 35 -4.85 -10.44 2.50
N ALA A 36 -3.64 -10.38 1.93
CA ALA A 36 -3.46 -10.29 0.49
C ALA A 36 -3.73 -11.66 -0.15
N ASP A 37 -4.36 -11.65 -1.33
CA ASP A 37 -4.43 -12.85 -2.17
C ASP A 37 -3.04 -13.17 -2.78
N GLN A 38 -2.22 -12.14 -2.98
CA GLN A 38 -0.83 -12.30 -3.37
C GLN A 38 0.05 -11.18 -2.80
N VAL A 39 1.16 -11.56 -2.15
CA VAL A 39 2.27 -10.65 -1.84
C VAL A 39 3.37 -10.85 -2.86
N SER A 40 3.85 -9.77 -3.48
CA SER A 40 4.99 -9.85 -4.40
C SER A 40 6.14 -8.97 -3.96
N TRP A 41 7.35 -9.50 -4.10
CA TRP A 41 8.60 -8.80 -3.82
C TRP A 41 9.26 -8.42 -5.15
N GLY A 42 9.63 -7.16 -5.29
CA GLY A 42 10.20 -6.57 -6.50
C GLY A 42 11.57 -7.14 -6.88
N ARG A 43 12.09 -6.66 -8.01
CA ARG A 43 13.43 -6.95 -8.52
C ARG A 43 14.13 -5.61 -8.76
N GLY A 44 15.43 -5.53 -8.51
CA GLY A 44 16.21 -4.34 -8.82
C GLY A 44 17.34 -4.10 -7.82
N GLU A 45 18.30 -3.30 -8.25
CA GLU A 45 19.40 -2.78 -7.43
C GLU A 45 18.98 -1.41 -6.87
N GLY A 46 19.30 -1.12 -5.61
CA GLY A 46 18.86 0.08 -4.91
C GLY A 46 17.97 -0.25 -3.72
N TYR A 47 16.64 -0.21 -3.92
CA TYR A 47 15.67 -0.49 -2.85
C TYR A 47 14.72 -1.64 -3.20
N GLY A 48 14.29 -2.37 -2.18
CA GLY A 48 13.27 -3.40 -2.31
C GLY A 48 11.89 -2.78 -2.38
N THR A 49 10.97 -3.46 -3.09
CA THR A 49 9.53 -3.13 -3.09
C THR A 49 8.72 -4.35 -2.69
N MET A 50 7.77 -4.19 -1.79
CA MET A 50 6.73 -5.16 -1.47
C MET A 50 5.40 -4.62 -1.95
N THR A 51 4.59 -5.48 -2.58
CA THR A 51 3.29 -5.12 -3.13
C THR A 51 2.21 -5.98 -2.49
N PHE A 52 1.18 -5.34 -1.94
CA PHE A 52 -0.07 -5.98 -1.58
C PHE A 52 -0.96 -6.10 -2.82
N LYS A 53 -1.44 -7.31 -3.14
CA LYS A 53 -2.38 -7.53 -4.23
C LYS A 53 -3.61 -8.30 -3.78
N CYS A 54 -4.76 -7.89 -4.28
CA CYS A 54 -6.05 -8.52 -4.07
C CYS A 54 -6.54 -9.13 -5.39
N LYS A 55 -7.20 -10.28 -5.32
CA LYS A 55 -7.99 -10.78 -6.45
C LYS A 55 -9.28 -10.00 -6.53
N SER A 56 -9.66 -9.63 -7.74
CA SER A 56 -10.95 -9.07 -8.07
C SER A 56 -11.66 -9.96 -9.08
N ASP A 57 -12.96 -10.13 -8.92
CA ASP A 57 -13.77 -10.98 -9.80
C ASP A 57 -13.86 -10.40 -11.22
N ASP A 58 -13.86 -9.06 -11.33
CA ASP A 58 -13.98 -8.36 -12.61
C ASP A 58 -12.63 -8.03 -13.27
N TYR A 59 -11.57 -7.90 -12.47
CA TYR A 59 -10.31 -7.27 -12.93
C TYR A 59 -9.04 -8.10 -12.70
N GLY A 60 -9.18 -9.33 -12.21
CA GLY A 60 -8.05 -10.20 -11.90
C GLY A 60 -7.25 -9.70 -10.69
N ILE A 61 -5.93 -9.88 -10.68
CA ILE A 61 -5.09 -9.49 -9.54
C ILE A 61 -4.73 -8.00 -9.63
N ILE A 62 -5.19 -7.22 -8.66
CA ILE A 62 -4.98 -5.77 -8.58
C ILE A 62 -4.07 -5.42 -7.38
N PRO A 63 -3.01 -4.62 -7.58
CA PRO A 63 -2.27 -4.04 -6.46
C PRO A 63 -3.05 -2.93 -5.75
N LEU A 64 -3.02 -2.87 -4.42
CA LEU A 64 -3.68 -1.81 -3.64
C LEU A 64 -2.69 -0.79 -3.06
N PHE A 65 -1.51 -1.27 -2.64
CA PHE A 65 -0.41 -0.41 -2.23
C PHE A 65 0.95 -1.12 -2.38
N HIS A 66 2.01 -0.31 -2.36
CA HIS A 66 3.40 -0.77 -2.28
C HIS A 66 4.09 -0.12 -1.11
N ILE A 67 5.06 -0.82 -0.53
CA ILE A 67 6.04 -0.22 0.38
C ILE A 67 7.46 -0.52 -0.07
N THR A 68 8.39 0.38 0.22
CA THR A 68 9.81 0.24 -0.15
C THR A 68 10.70 0.05 1.08
N THR A 69 11.91 -0.48 0.88
CA THR A 69 12.91 -0.62 1.95
C THR A 69 13.45 0.71 2.46
N ASN A 70 13.15 1.82 1.77
CA ASN A 70 13.55 3.18 2.13
C ASN A 70 12.44 3.97 2.83
N GLY A 71 11.42 3.28 3.36
CA GLY A 71 10.42 3.95 4.19
C GLY A 71 9.34 4.69 3.41
N GLN A 72 9.05 4.28 2.19
CA GLN A 72 8.03 4.92 1.36
C GLN A 72 6.83 4.00 1.13
N ILE A 73 5.65 4.60 0.99
CA ILE A 73 4.40 3.94 0.60
C ILE A 73 3.84 4.58 -0.66
N LYS A 74 3.26 3.78 -1.54
CA LYS A 74 2.50 4.28 -2.70
C LYS A 74 1.14 3.61 -2.76
N PHE A 75 0.08 4.40 -2.73
CA PHE A 75 -1.28 3.92 -2.90
C PHE A 75 -1.57 3.76 -4.39
N GLN A 76 -2.15 2.63 -4.80
CA GLN A 76 -2.45 2.34 -6.21
C GLN A 76 -3.84 2.86 -6.60
N LEU A 77 -4.15 4.10 -6.23
CA LEU A 77 -5.46 4.70 -6.42
C LEU A 77 -5.73 5.03 -7.89
N ASN A 78 -4.77 5.64 -8.58
CA ASN A 78 -4.91 5.98 -10.00
C ASN A 78 -4.81 4.75 -10.89
N TYR A 79 -4.01 3.74 -10.51
CA TYR A 79 -4.09 2.43 -11.14
C TYR A 79 -5.51 1.85 -11.06
N LEU A 80 -6.13 1.91 -9.87
CA LEU A 80 -7.51 1.48 -9.69
C LEU A 80 -8.48 2.32 -10.52
N ARG A 81 -8.32 3.65 -10.61
CA ARG A 81 -9.16 4.51 -11.48
C ARG A 81 -9.13 4.09 -12.95
N GLN A 82 -7.96 3.67 -13.44
CA GLN A 82 -7.80 3.25 -14.83
C GLN A 82 -8.34 1.83 -15.09
N LYS A 83 -8.34 0.95 -14.07
CA LYS A 83 -8.71 -0.46 -14.22
C LYS A 83 -10.14 -0.78 -13.78
N CYS A 84 -10.59 -0.20 -12.68
CA CYS A 84 -11.86 -0.50 -12.04
C CYS A 84 -12.97 0.42 -12.57
N ARG A 85 -14.09 -0.17 -13.04
CA ARG A 85 -15.26 0.58 -13.51
C ARG A 85 -16.25 0.92 -12.39
N LYS A 86 -16.20 0.18 -11.27
CA LYS A 86 -17.05 0.38 -10.08
C LYS A 86 -16.63 1.65 -9.33
N LYS A 87 -17.14 2.81 -9.76
CA LYS A 87 -16.80 4.15 -9.24
C LYS A 87 -17.04 4.29 -7.73
N GLU A 88 -18.01 3.57 -7.19
CA GLU A 88 -18.36 3.53 -5.78
C GLU A 88 -17.29 2.87 -4.89
N ILE A 89 -16.49 1.93 -5.44
CA ILE A 89 -15.35 1.34 -4.72
C ILE A 89 -14.21 2.37 -4.71
N LEU A 90 -13.96 3.01 -5.85
CA LEU A 90 -12.94 4.05 -5.97
C LEU A 90 -13.21 5.25 -5.07
N ARG A 91 -14.46 5.72 -5.04
CA ARG A 91 -14.87 6.86 -4.21
C ARG A 91 -14.72 6.57 -2.73
N ASP A 92 -15.11 5.38 -2.29
CA ASP A 92 -14.93 4.94 -0.90
C ASP A 92 -13.46 4.81 -0.52
N TYR A 93 -12.63 4.25 -1.42
CA TYR A 93 -11.19 4.15 -1.17
C TYR A 93 -10.57 5.54 -1.03
N GLN A 94 -10.87 6.44 -1.96
CA GLN A 94 -10.42 7.82 -1.93
C GLN A 94 -10.83 8.51 -0.63
N LEU A 95 -12.13 8.54 -0.29
CA LEU A 95 -12.63 9.23 0.92
C LEU A 95 -11.98 8.71 2.20
N LYS A 96 -11.72 7.40 2.30
CA LYS A 96 -11.05 6.81 3.46
C LYS A 96 -9.58 7.19 3.54
N LEU A 97 -8.86 7.27 2.42
CA LEU A 97 -7.48 7.78 2.41
C LEU A 97 -7.43 9.26 2.77
N GLU A 98 -8.31 10.08 2.19
CA GLU A 98 -8.42 11.51 2.48
C GLU A 98 -8.71 11.74 3.97
N SER A 99 -9.66 11.00 4.53
CA SER A 99 -9.99 11.08 5.96
C SER A 99 -8.87 10.60 6.88
N ASN A 100 -8.01 9.68 6.42
CA ASN A 100 -6.94 9.16 7.24
C ASN A 100 -5.71 10.08 7.27
N PHE A 101 -5.39 10.71 6.14
CA PHE A 101 -4.15 11.46 5.97
C PHE A 101 -4.35 12.97 5.80
N MET A 102 -5.60 13.45 5.77
CA MET A 102 -5.94 14.87 5.56
C MET A 102 -5.35 15.45 4.26
N MET A 103 -5.24 14.61 3.23
CA MET A 103 -4.75 14.96 1.89
C MET A 103 -5.87 14.85 0.86
N ASP A 104 -5.86 15.69 -0.18
CA ASP A 104 -6.79 15.55 -1.31
C ASP A 104 -6.25 14.51 -2.29
N PHE A 105 -6.97 13.39 -2.41
CA PHE A 105 -6.61 12.32 -3.32
C PHE A 105 -7.41 12.38 -4.63
N GLY A 106 -8.23 13.41 -4.86
CA GLY A 106 -8.98 13.65 -6.09
C GLY A 106 -8.09 13.82 -7.31
N GLU A 107 -8.62 13.49 -8.50
CA GLU A 107 -7.85 13.47 -9.75
C GLU A 107 -7.18 14.81 -10.10
N SER A 108 -7.74 15.93 -9.66
CA SER A 108 -7.17 17.27 -9.89
C SER A 108 -5.90 17.52 -9.07
N TYR A 109 -5.80 16.97 -7.87
CA TYR A 109 -4.66 17.20 -6.94
C TYR A 109 -3.73 15.98 -6.84
N TYR A 110 -4.23 14.80 -7.16
CA TYR A 110 -3.52 13.53 -7.14
C TYR A 110 -3.71 12.76 -8.47
N PRO A 111 -3.19 13.29 -9.59
CA PRO A 111 -3.39 12.73 -10.93
C PRO A 111 -2.60 11.44 -11.19
N SER A 112 -1.61 11.13 -10.35
CA SER A 112 -0.76 9.94 -10.49
C SER A 112 -0.35 9.36 -9.13
N ASP A 113 -0.12 8.05 -9.11
CA ASP A 113 0.32 7.35 -7.90
C ASP A 113 1.80 7.62 -7.63
N ILE A 114 2.06 8.38 -6.57
CA ILE A 114 3.40 8.78 -6.13
C ILE A 114 3.79 8.11 -4.81
N TYR A 115 5.09 8.10 -4.52
CA TYR A 115 5.61 7.62 -3.25
C TYR A 115 5.52 8.72 -2.18
N HIS A 116 4.99 8.36 -1.02
CA HIS A 116 4.89 9.19 0.18
C HIS A 116 5.83 8.65 1.26
N LEU A 117 6.39 9.53 2.09
CA LEU A 117 7.22 9.12 3.23
C LEU A 117 6.33 8.52 4.32
N MET A 118 6.57 7.27 4.71
CA MET A 118 5.77 6.60 5.74
C MET A 118 5.87 7.31 7.10
N GLY A 119 7.01 7.96 7.37
CA GLY A 119 7.20 8.73 8.59
C GLY A 119 6.27 9.95 8.69
N GLU A 120 5.83 10.50 7.56
CA GLU A 120 4.88 11.62 7.49
C GLU A 120 3.44 11.12 7.44
N MET A 121 3.19 10.00 6.75
CA MET A 121 1.84 9.44 6.61
C MET A 121 1.33 8.73 7.87
N PHE A 122 2.22 8.12 8.65
CA PHE A 122 1.86 7.30 9.81
C PHE A 122 2.60 7.77 11.06
N THR A 123 2.14 8.89 11.61
CA THR A 123 2.63 9.50 12.85
C THR A 123 2.18 8.74 14.09
N ILE A 124 0.97 8.19 14.08
CA ILE A 124 0.37 7.49 15.21
C ILE A 124 -0.22 6.13 14.80
N ARG A 125 -0.35 5.22 15.78
CA ARG A 125 -0.85 3.86 15.56
C ARG A 125 -2.23 3.82 14.90
N THR A 126 -3.13 4.72 15.30
CA THR A 126 -4.50 4.80 14.80
C THR A 126 -4.56 5.01 13.29
N GLU A 127 -3.61 5.73 12.69
CA GLU A 127 -3.56 5.94 11.23
C GLU A 127 -3.22 4.64 10.49
N VAL A 128 -2.34 3.81 11.07
CA VAL A 128 -1.99 2.49 10.54
C VAL A 128 -3.19 1.56 10.60
N ASP A 129 -3.89 1.52 11.74
CA ASP A 129 -5.05 0.65 11.93
C ASP A 129 -6.22 1.04 11.00
N LYS A 130 -6.50 2.34 10.86
CA LYS A 130 -7.49 2.86 9.90
C LYS A 130 -7.12 2.53 8.44
N PHE A 131 -5.84 2.63 8.10
CA PHE A 131 -5.37 2.27 6.76
C PHE A 131 -5.55 0.76 6.49
N VAL A 132 -5.15 -0.09 7.43
CA VAL A 132 -5.35 -1.55 7.34
C VAL A 132 -6.83 -1.90 7.14
N GLN A 133 -7.72 -1.32 7.94
CA GLN A 133 -9.17 -1.52 7.79
C GLN A 133 -9.68 -1.04 6.44
N THR A 134 -9.16 0.08 5.93
CA THR A 134 -9.48 0.60 4.61
C THR A 134 -9.11 -0.40 3.52
N ILE A 135 -7.88 -0.92 3.55
CA ILE A 135 -7.42 -1.92 2.58
C ILE A 135 -8.24 -3.20 2.64
N GLN A 136 -8.58 -3.70 3.83
CA GLN A 136 -9.43 -4.89 3.99
C GLN A 136 -10.83 -4.67 3.39
N ASN A 137 -11.45 -3.53 3.67
CA ASN A 137 -12.77 -3.20 3.15
C ASN A 137 -12.76 -3.10 1.62
N ILE A 138 -11.76 -2.45 1.03
CA ILE A 138 -11.63 -2.34 -0.42
C ILE A 138 -11.35 -3.70 -1.06
N ALA A 139 -10.45 -4.50 -0.48
CA ALA A 139 -10.19 -5.87 -0.93
C ALA A 139 -11.46 -6.72 -0.91
N HIS A 140 -12.25 -6.66 0.17
CA HIS A 140 -13.52 -7.38 0.26
C HIS A 140 -14.51 -6.96 -0.83
N ARG A 141 -14.66 -5.65 -1.09
CA ARG A 141 -15.56 -5.13 -2.13
C ARG A 141 -15.09 -5.47 -3.55
N LEU A 142 -13.79 -5.63 -3.79
CA LEU A 142 -13.26 -6.00 -5.10
C LEU A 142 -13.46 -7.49 -5.42
N ARG A 143 -13.63 -8.33 -4.39
CA ARG A 143 -13.94 -9.78 -4.49
C ARG A 143 -15.44 -10.07 -4.67
N GLN A 144 -16.28 -9.03 -4.78
CA GLN A 144 -17.72 -9.10 -5.04
C GLN A 144 -18.01 -8.49 -6.42
#